data_AF-A0A960SL77-F1
#
_entry.id   AF-A0A960SL77-F1
#
_cell.length_a   1.000
_cell.length_b   1.000
_cell.length_c   1.000
_cell.angle_alpha   90.00
_cell.angle_beta   90.00
_cell.angle_gamma   90.00
#
_symmetry.space_group_name_H-M   'P 1'
#
loop_
_entity.id
_entity.type
_entity.pdbx_description
1 polymer ?
#
loop_
_entity_poly.entity_id
_entity_poly.type
_entity_poly.pdbx_seq_one_letter_code
_entity_poly.pdbx_strand_id
1 'polypeptide(L)'
;IAWDSVLFENEGSDVLGKTIFRGSFEHGDMYSNPPDVVPPTDRFSSWWEGIGSQDYLNRLLQIPGVTIAEIPNSAVTTQQVLTAINAGLVEVPEGSTAEEFAAVEGQFVPQTTIRRHERGRGLPTDGGRNAVQSYTPYFLFPAINFNSITSTEPGWNAPALNGIQGIMGRWRPASGTKDVSWSQAATAGAGFRQKSMTNRNIFDYHKNLLQGTTNYIDTSFDIKQFVLEQEILDGRVGVEVAWDKQSRDRVRFTPFSGGDNKAISLDLDEYLAPGDPDDDGVADPALANENLGRPVLDWDANNTTTEANEQETFRATLFGTLDFRDLIEGSLGKILGSHTLTGLYEDRTNESYSKNVRGSWWADSSKWPGDGDISNGLSDNFRRIVKSRTYLGDS
;
A
#
# COMPACT_ATOMS: atom_id res chain seq x y z
N ILE A 1 -13.53 -33.75 0.24
CA ILE A 1 -13.96 -35.16 0.08
C ILE A 1 -13.23 -35.73 -1.13
N ALA A 2 -12.73 -36.96 -1.05
CA ALA A 2 -12.14 -37.67 -2.19
C ALA A 2 -12.71 -39.09 -2.26
N TRP A 3 -12.75 -39.66 -3.46
CA TRP A 3 -13.22 -41.02 -3.73
C TRP A 3 -12.37 -41.65 -4.84
N ASP A 4 -12.23 -42.97 -4.73
CA ASP A 4 -11.63 -43.84 -5.73
C ASP A 4 -12.52 -45.09 -5.78
N SER A 5 -13.02 -45.42 -6.97
CA SER A 5 -14.03 -46.45 -7.17
C SER A 5 -13.82 -47.17 -8.50
N VAL A 6 -13.70 -48.50 -8.45
CA VAL A 6 -13.89 -49.34 -9.62
C VAL A 6 -15.39 -49.37 -9.94
N LEU A 7 -15.79 -48.79 -11.07
CA LEU A 7 -17.19 -48.77 -11.51
C LEU A 7 -17.58 -50.10 -12.14
N PHE A 8 -16.66 -50.71 -12.89
CA PHE A 8 -16.84 -52.01 -13.53
C PHE A 8 -15.52 -52.79 -13.48
N GLU A 9 -15.56 -54.02 -12.97
CA GLU A 9 -14.39 -54.91 -12.94
C GLU A 9 -14.21 -55.70 -14.25
N ASN A 10 -15.30 -55.90 -14.99
CA ASN A 10 -15.35 -56.57 -16.30
C ASN A 10 -14.71 -57.98 -16.35
N GLU A 11 -14.70 -58.72 -15.24
CA GLU A 11 -14.04 -60.04 -15.05
C GLU A 11 -14.43 -61.17 -16.04
N GLY A 12 -15.41 -60.94 -16.92
CA GLY A 12 -15.86 -61.86 -17.97
C GLY A 12 -15.60 -61.39 -19.40
N SER A 13 -14.74 -60.38 -19.61
CA SER A 13 -14.41 -59.85 -20.94
C SER A 13 -12.93 -60.01 -21.27
N ASP A 14 -12.62 -60.69 -22.38
CA ASP A 14 -11.25 -60.79 -22.92
C ASP A 14 -10.74 -59.46 -23.54
N VAL A 15 -11.54 -58.39 -23.49
CA VAL A 15 -11.28 -57.12 -24.20
C VAL A 15 -11.38 -55.91 -23.29
N LEU A 16 -12.44 -55.79 -22.48
CA LEU A 16 -12.63 -54.66 -21.58
C LEU A 16 -12.03 -54.97 -20.20
N GLY A 17 -11.01 -54.21 -19.80
CA GLY A 17 -10.48 -54.23 -18.45
C GLY A 17 -11.28 -53.32 -17.51
N LYS A 18 -10.69 -52.91 -16.38
CA LYS A 18 -11.41 -52.15 -15.35
C LYS A 18 -11.79 -50.74 -15.82
N THR A 19 -12.94 -50.28 -15.36
CA THR A 19 -13.34 -48.87 -15.40
C THR A 19 -13.14 -48.27 -14.02
N ILE A 20 -12.27 -47.28 -13.89
CA ILE A 20 -11.92 -46.64 -12.61
C ILE A 20 -12.36 -45.18 -12.64
N PHE A 21 -13.05 -44.73 -11.60
CA PHE A 21 -13.43 -43.33 -11.41
C PHE A 21 -12.81 -42.79 -10.11
N ARG A 22 -11.95 -41.80 -10.27
CA ARG A 22 -11.25 -41.08 -9.20
C ARG A 22 -11.75 -39.64 -9.17
N GLY A 23 -11.85 -39.05 -7.99
CA GLY A 23 -12.16 -37.63 -7.92
C GLY A 23 -12.11 -37.03 -6.53
N SER A 24 -12.10 -35.70 -6.51
CA SER A 24 -12.11 -34.92 -5.27
C SER A 24 -12.94 -33.65 -5.43
N PHE A 25 -13.55 -33.27 -4.32
CA PHE A 25 -14.17 -31.98 -4.12
C PHE A 25 -13.62 -31.34 -2.84
N GLU A 26 -13.03 -30.17 -2.95
CA GLU A 26 -12.63 -29.34 -1.81
C GLU A 26 -13.32 -27.99 -1.91
N HIS A 27 -13.82 -27.51 -0.78
CA HIS A 27 -14.40 -26.19 -0.61
C HIS A 27 -13.92 -25.64 0.72
N GLY A 28 -13.55 -24.37 0.77
CA GLY A 28 -13.10 -23.74 2.00
C GLY A 28 -13.19 -22.23 1.98
N ASP A 29 -13.62 -21.69 3.12
CA ASP A 29 -13.57 -20.27 3.43
C ASP A 29 -12.47 -19.99 4.45
N MET A 30 -11.71 -18.92 4.22
CA MET A 30 -10.66 -18.43 5.11
C MET A 30 -10.87 -16.95 5.38
N TYR A 31 -11.23 -16.63 6.62
CA TYR A 31 -11.29 -15.26 7.14
C TYR A 31 -10.01 -14.98 7.92
N SER A 32 -9.32 -13.88 7.62
CA SER A 32 -8.03 -13.56 8.24
C SER A 32 -7.85 -12.07 8.49
N ASN A 33 -7.41 -11.73 9.69
CA ASN A 33 -6.73 -10.45 9.95
C ASN A 33 -5.22 -10.72 9.82
N PRO A 34 -4.58 -10.34 8.69
CA PRO A 34 -3.17 -10.63 8.46
C PRO A 34 -2.26 -9.79 9.39
N PRO A 35 -1.20 -10.38 9.96
CA PRO A 35 -0.30 -9.66 10.84
C PRO A 35 0.57 -8.64 10.09
N ASP A 36 1.02 -7.63 10.83
CA ASP A 36 1.93 -6.60 10.34
C ASP A 36 3.36 -7.11 10.19
N VAL A 37 3.73 -7.57 8.99
CA VAL A 37 5.03 -8.23 8.70
C VAL A 37 6.27 -7.31 8.65
N VAL A 38 6.08 -5.99 8.65
CA VAL A 38 7.17 -4.99 8.65
C VAL A 38 6.83 -3.91 9.69
N PRO A 39 7.79 -3.41 10.51
CA PRO A 39 7.52 -2.32 11.44
C PRO A 39 7.04 -1.04 10.72
N PRO A 40 6.33 -0.12 11.40
CA PRO A 40 5.92 1.15 10.81
C PRO A 40 7.11 1.96 10.28
N THR A 41 6.88 2.80 9.27
CA THR A 41 7.88 3.77 8.82
C THR A 41 7.96 4.90 9.84
N ASP A 42 9.17 5.32 10.22
CA ASP A 42 9.38 6.37 11.21
C ASP A 42 9.41 7.75 10.55
N ARG A 43 8.30 8.47 10.69
CA ARG A 43 8.22 9.92 10.43
C ARG A 43 8.08 10.71 11.72
N PHE A 44 8.03 10.05 12.88
CA PHE A 44 7.82 10.66 14.19
C PHE A 44 9.14 11.22 14.73
N SER A 45 10.21 10.41 14.74
CA SER A 45 11.47 10.75 15.40
C SER A 45 12.16 11.96 14.76
N SER A 46 12.01 12.12 13.44
CA SER A 46 12.61 13.24 12.69
C SER A 46 12.08 14.62 13.08
N TRP A 47 10.91 14.75 13.71
CA TRP A 47 10.45 16.03 14.27
C TRP A 47 11.29 16.48 15.48
N TRP A 48 11.90 15.54 16.18
CA TRP A 48 12.73 15.78 17.37
C TRP A 48 14.21 15.94 17.04
N GLU A 49 14.74 15.14 16.12
CA GLU A 49 16.19 15.03 15.87
C GLU A 49 16.61 15.13 14.39
N GLY A 50 15.67 15.36 13.47
CA GLY A 50 15.95 15.40 12.03
C GLY A 50 16.53 14.06 11.58
N ILE A 51 17.73 14.08 11.00
CA ILE A 51 18.47 12.89 10.58
C ILE A 51 18.99 12.04 11.76
N GLY A 52 19.08 12.63 12.95
CA GLY A 52 19.59 12.03 14.19
C GLY A 52 20.84 12.72 14.72
N SER A 53 21.59 12.03 15.60
CA SER A 53 22.83 12.52 16.22
C SER A 53 23.92 13.00 15.23
N GLN A 54 24.85 13.85 15.71
CA GLN A 54 26.04 14.26 14.96
C GLN A 54 26.87 13.07 14.47
N ASP A 55 27.06 12.04 15.29
CA ASP A 55 27.83 10.85 14.92
C ASP A 55 27.20 10.09 13.74
N TYR A 56 25.86 10.12 13.63
CA TYR A 56 25.17 9.56 12.48
C TYR A 56 25.41 10.39 11.21
N LEU A 57 25.34 11.73 11.29
CA LEU A 57 25.70 12.60 10.17
C LEU A 57 27.16 12.42 9.73
N ASN A 58 28.10 12.40 10.69
CA ASN A 58 29.52 12.18 10.41
C ASN A 58 29.76 10.84 9.70
N ARG A 59 29.05 9.78 10.11
CA ARG A 59 29.12 8.46 9.45
C ARG A 59 28.51 8.44 8.06
N LEU A 60 27.47 9.24 7.79
CA LEU A 60 26.90 9.38 6.45
C LEU A 60 27.88 10.06 5.50
N LEU A 61 28.49 11.17 5.92
CA LEU A 61 29.47 11.93 5.14
C LEU A 61 30.80 11.19 4.90
N GLN A 62 31.04 10.08 5.60
CA GLN A 62 32.16 9.16 5.34
C GLN A 62 31.86 8.11 4.26
N ILE A 63 30.61 7.99 3.79
CA ILE A 63 30.25 7.05 2.74
C ILE A 63 30.71 7.64 1.40
N PRO A 64 31.53 6.91 0.59
CA PRO A 64 31.99 7.42 -0.69
C PRO A 64 30.84 7.83 -1.62
N GLY A 65 30.87 9.07 -2.09
CA GLY A 65 29.83 9.68 -2.93
C GLY A 65 28.80 10.51 -2.16
N VAL A 66 28.64 10.31 -0.85
CA VAL A 66 27.66 11.06 -0.05
C VAL A 66 28.22 12.42 0.33
N THR A 67 27.47 13.49 0.02
CA THR A 67 27.84 14.87 0.38
C THR A 67 26.70 15.58 1.12
N ILE A 68 27.01 16.69 1.80
CA ILE A 68 25.98 17.46 2.53
C ILE A 68 24.85 17.92 1.61
N ALA A 69 25.16 18.28 0.36
CA ALA A 69 24.20 18.76 -0.64
C ALA A 69 23.21 17.69 -1.14
N GLU A 70 23.44 16.40 -0.85
CA GLU A 70 22.48 15.33 -1.12
C GLU A 70 21.49 15.15 0.04
N ILE A 71 21.88 15.53 1.26
CA ILE A 71 21.03 15.48 2.44
C ILE A 71 20.06 16.67 2.36
N PRO A 72 18.73 16.47 2.52
CA PRO A 72 17.79 17.58 2.57
C PRO A 72 18.17 18.55 3.69
N ASN A 73 18.25 19.84 3.40
CA ASN A 73 18.59 20.85 4.40
C ASN A 73 17.59 20.92 5.56
N SER A 74 16.35 20.46 5.35
CA SER A 74 15.33 20.25 6.38
C SER A 74 15.55 19.01 7.27
N ALA A 75 16.62 18.25 7.07
CA ALA A 75 16.99 17.07 7.86
C ALA A 75 18.16 17.31 8.84
N VAL A 76 18.89 18.42 8.71
CA VAL A 76 20.07 18.75 9.53
C VAL A 76 19.98 20.18 10.07
N THR A 77 20.45 20.38 11.31
CA THR A 77 20.52 21.71 11.95
C THR A 77 21.78 22.46 11.51
N THR A 78 21.76 23.80 11.57
CA THR A 78 22.93 24.67 11.35
C THR A 78 24.14 24.22 12.17
N GLN A 79 23.93 23.88 13.44
CA GLN A 79 24.99 23.45 14.34
C GLN A 79 25.63 22.11 13.91
N GLN A 80 24.85 21.21 13.31
CA GLN A 80 25.37 19.94 12.83
C GLN A 80 26.26 20.12 11.60
N VAL A 81 25.88 21.03 10.69
CA VAL A 81 26.69 21.40 9.52
C VAL A 81 27.99 22.08 9.96
N LEU A 82 27.93 23.07 10.86
CA LEU A 82 29.12 23.71 11.45
C LEU A 82 30.07 22.70 12.10
N THR A 83 29.52 21.70 12.81
CA THR A 83 30.33 20.67 13.46
C THR A 83 30.98 19.73 12.43
N ALA A 84 30.31 19.42 11.32
CA ALA A 84 30.88 18.63 10.23
C ALA A 84 31.95 19.39 9.42
N ILE A 85 31.78 20.70 9.21
CA ILE A 85 32.81 21.59 8.63
C ILE A 85 34.06 21.60 9.52
N ASN A 86 33.90 21.83 10.83
CA ASN A 86 35.00 21.84 11.79
C ASN A 86 35.72 20.47 11.91
N ALA A 87 35.03 19.38 11.59
CA ALA A 87 35.61 18.04 11.51
C ALA A 87 36.31 17.72 10.17
N GLY A 88 36.29 18.64 9.20
CA GLY A 88 36.85 18.44 7.86
C GLY A 88 36.05 17.44 6.99
N LEU A 89 34.78 17.20 7.32
CA LEU A 89 33.88 16.30 6.58
C LEU A 89 33.05 17.03 5.52
N VAL A 90 33.05 18.36 5.53
CA VAL A 90 32.29 19.22 4.63
C VAL A 90 33.17 20.37 4.19
N GLU A 91 33.33 20.54 2.88
CA GLU A 91 34.04 21.69 2.29
C GLU A 91 33.08 22.87 2.14
N VAL A 92 33.51 24.07 2.54
CA VAL A 92 32.74 25.31 2.37
C VAL A 92 33.03 25.88 0.97
N PRO A 93 32.01 26.23 0.17
CA PRO A 93 32.21 26.80 -1.17
C PRO A 93 33.04 28.09 -1.16
N GLU A 94 33.87 28.27 -2.18
CA GLU A 94 34.66 29.50 -2.36
C GLU A 94 33.74 30.73 -2.43
N GLY A 95 34.01 31.73 -1.58
CA GLY A 95 33.22 32.96 -1.49
C GLY A 95 32.07 32.93 -0.48
N SER A 96 31.92 31.87 0.32
CA SER A 96 30.99 31.82 1.46
C SER A 96 31.72 31.58 2.79
N THR A 97 31.18 32.10 3.89
CA THR A 97 31.62 31.75 5.25
C THR A 97 31.02 30.42 5.71
N ALA A 98 31.63 29.78 6.71
CA ALA A 98 31.12 28.53 7.27
C ALA A 98 29.73 28.71 7.89
N GLU A 99 29.47 29.88 8.49
CA GLU A 99 28.21 30.28 9.09
C GLU A 99 27.11 30.49 8.05
N GLU A 100 27.39 31.20 6.95
CA GLU A 100 26.43 31.39 5.85
C GLU A 100 26.08 30.07 5.17
N PHE A 101 27.08 29.24 4.88
CA PHE A 101 26.85 27.94 4.26
C PHE A 101 26.06 27.00 5.19
N ALA A 102 26.40 26.94 6.47
CA ALA A 102 25.66 26.15 7.45
C ALA A 102 24.22 26.63 7.67
N ALA A 103 23.93 27.93 7.50
CA ALA A 103 22.56 28.46 7.57
C ALA A 103 21.70 28.08 6.35
N VAL A 104 22.32 27.82 5.19
CA VAL A 104 21.63 27.36 3.97
C VAL A 104 21.42 25.84 3.98
N GLU A 105 22.45 25.08 4.33
CA GLU A 105 22.40 23.61 4.37
C GLU A 105 21.76 23.05 5.64
N GLY A 106 21.72 23.83 6.74
CA GLY A 106 21.21 23.39 8.04
C GLY A 106 19.93 24.12 8.46
N GLN A 107 18.81 23.81 7.81
CA GLN A 107 17.51 24.49 8.01
C GLN A 107 16.53 23.72 8.92
N PHE A 108 16.89 22.53 9.40
CA PHE A 108 16.05 21.82 10.38
C PHE A 108 16.02 22.57 11.71
N VAL A 109 14.81 22.80 12.22
CA VAL A 109 14.57 23.30 13.57
C VAL A 109 13.71 22.26 14.31
N PRO A 110 14.23 21.62 15.38
CA PRO A 110 13.47 20.66 16.17
C PRO A 110 12.15 21.23 16.70
N GLN A 111 11.14 20.37 16.84
CA GLN A 111 9.85 20.69 17.45
C GLN A 111 9.06 21.81 16.73
N THR A 112 9.36 22.10 15.47
CA THR A 112 8.68 23.15 14.69
C THR A 112 7.23 22.77 14.40
N THR A 113 6.31 23.67 14.74
CA THR A 113 4.89 23.64 14.38
C THR A 113 4.62 24.53 13.16
N ILE A 114 3.50 24.32 12.47
CA ILE A 114 3.19 24.92 11.18
C ILE A 114 1.92 25.76 11.26
N ARG A 115 2.03 27.02 10.82
CA ARG A 115 0.91 27.94 10.64
C ARG A 115 0.54 28.04 9.18
N ARG A 116 -0.46 27.25 8.78
CA ARG A 116 -0.90 27.11 7.39
C ARG A 116 -1.46 28.38 6.75
N HIS A 117 -2.05 29.27 7.56
CA HIS A 117 -2.58 30.55 7.11
C HIS A 117 -1.45 31.60 6.91
N GLU A 118 -0.40 31.58 7.74
CA GLU A 118 0.69 32.55 7.62
C GLU A 118 1.47 32.39 6.30
N ARG A 119 1.53 33.47 5.52
CA ARG A 119 2.31 33.52 4.27
C ARG A 119 3.80 33.30 4.57
N GLY A 120 4.48 32.58 3.68
CA GLY A 120 5.92 32.38 3.71
C GLY A 120 6.70 33.68 3.68
N ARG A 121 7.35 33.97 4.81
CA ARG A 121 8.27 35.09 5.08
C ARG A 121 9.72 34.62 5.22
N GLY A 122 9.96 33.31 5.16
CA GLY A 122 11.28 32.71 5.34
C GLY A 122 11.46 32.00 6.69
N LEU A 123 10.41 31.91 7.50
CA LEU A 123 10.48 31.31 8.83
C LEU A 123 10.20 29.78 8.76
N PRO A 124 10.80 28.99 9.67
CA PRO A 124 10.48 27.58 9.83
C PRO A 124 8.99 27.30 10.10
N THR A 125 8.27 28.21 10.76
CA THR A 125 6.87 28.01 11.15
C THR A 125 5.86 28.39 10.05
N ASP A 126 6.29 29.03 8.97
CA ASP A 126 5.38 29.48 7.91
C ASP A 126 4.86 28.27 7.11
N GLY A 127 3.54 28.04 7.12
CA GLY A 127 2.89 26.95 6.38
C GLY A 127 2.15 27.39 5.12
N GLY A 128 1.99 28.70 4.91
CA GLY A 128 1.26 29.30 3.80
C GLY A 128 2.15 29.82 2.67
N ARG A 129 1.50 30.36 1.62
CA ARG A 129 2.09 30.67 0.30
C ARG A 129 3.51 31.26 0.36
N ASN A 130 4.44 30.65 -0.39
CA ASN A 130 5.89 30.95 -0.45
C ASN A 130 6.74 30.45 0.72
N ALA A 131 6.23 29.57 1.59
CA ALA A 131 7.05 28.94 2.62
C ALA A 131 8.27 28.18 2.04
N VAL A 132 9.42 28.33 2.69
CA VAL A 132 10.66 27.59 2.36
C VAL A 132 10.63 26.17 2.90
N GLN A 133 9.93 25.94 4.01
CA GLN A 133 9.59 24.57 4.42
C GLN A 133 8.74 23.92 3.34
N SER A 134 9.28 22.86 2.75
CA SER A 134 8.66 22.19 1.63
C SER A 134 7.28 21.67 2.00
N TYR A 135 6.32 21.94 1.11
CA TYR A 135 4.91 21.55 1.07
C TYR A 135 3.92 22.48 1.84
N THR A 136 3.06 23.20 1.11
CA THR A 136 2.43 24.48 1.55
C THR A 136 0.95 24.58 1.10
N PRO A 137 -0.01 24.02 1.86
CA PRO A 137 -1.35 23.71 1.37
C PRO A 137 -2.20 24.94 1.09
N TYR A 138 -2.84 24.94 -0.08
CA TYR A 138 -3.93 25.88 -0.44
C TYR A 138 -5.14 25.05 -0.90
N PHE A 139 -5.53 24.13 -0.01
CA PHE A 139 -6.49 23.04 -0.18
C PHE A 139 -6.14 22.00 -1.25
N LEU A 140 -5.73 20.83 -0.76
CA LEU A 140 -6.09 19.51 -1.29
C LEU A 140 -6.46 18.63 -0.10
N PHE A 141 -7.36 17.67 -0.35
CA PHE A 141 -7.89 16.66 0.57
C PHE A 141 -9.05 17.13 1.49
N PRO A 142 -10.29 16.63 1.25
CA PRO A 142 -11.41 16.86 2.16
C PRO A 142 -11.26 15.98 3.40
N ALA A 143 -11.27 16.59 4.57
CA ALA A 143 -11.69 15.91 5.79
C ALA A 143 -13.19 16.14 5.97
N ILE A 144 -13.92 15.09 6.35
CA ILE A 144 -15.03 15.26 7.28
C ILE A 144 -14.36 15.77 8.57
N ASN A 145 -14.60 17.02 8.94
CA ASN A 145 -13.93 17.56 10.12
C ASN A 145 -14.73 17.27 11.38
N PHE A 146 -14.04 16.74 12.37
CA PHE A 146 -14.49 16.67 13.75
C PHE A 146 -13.55 17.60 14.52
N ASN A 147 -14.04 18.76 14.96
CA ASN A 147 -13.19 19.77 15.60
C ASN A 147 -12.53 19.22 16.88
N SER A 148 -13.19 18.26 17.52
CA SER A 148 -12.67 17.54 18.69
C SER A 148 -12.80 16.03 18.52
N ILE A 149 -11.94 15.30 19.24
CA ILE A 149 -12.05 13.84 19.44
C ILE A 149 -13.37 13.43 20.10
N THR A 150 -14.04 14.35 20.81
CA THR A 150 -15.35 14.11 21.43
C THR A 150 -16.54 14.48 20.54
N SER A 151 -16.31 15.03 19.34
CA SER A 151 -17.40 15.41 18.43
C SER A 151 -18.09 14.19 17.85
N THR A 152 -19.39 14.03 18.11
CA THR A 152 -20.22 12.95 17.53
C THR A 152 -20.78 13.29 16.15
N GLU A 153 -20.81 14.58 15.80
CA GLU A 153 -21.29 15.12 14.53
C GLU A 153 -20.17 15.92 13.86
N PRO A 154 -20.03 15.84 12.52
CA PRO A 154 -19.01 16.57 11.81
C PRO A 154 -19.44 18.02 11.51
N GLY A 155 -18.47 18.93 11.50
CA GLY A 155 -18.71 20.35 11.29
C GLY A 155 -17.47 21.20 11.62
N TRP A 156 -17.63 22.52 11.55
CA TRP A 156 -16.61 23.50 11.96
C TRP A 156 -17.14 24.35 13.11
N ASN A 157 -16.30 24.63 14.11
CA ASN A 157 -16.68 25.44 15.26
C ASN A 157 -16.66 26.97 14.98
N ALA A 158 -16.63 27.38 13.71
CA ALA A 158 -16.60 28.78 13.28
C ALA A 158 -17.95 29.22 12.67
N PRO A 159 -18.51 30.40 13.05
CA PRO A 159 -19.78 30.89 12.50
C PRO A 159 -19.80 31.04 10.97
N ALA A 160 -18.66 31.41 10.36
CA ALA A 160 -18.50 31.53 8.91
C ALA A 160 -18.69 30.20 8.16
N LEU A 161 -18.55 29.06 8.85
CA LEU A 161 -18.56 27.71 8.29
C LEU A 161 -19.77 26.88 8.78
N ASN A 162 -20.79 27.53 9.33
CA ASN A 162 -21.99 26.87 9.86
C ASN A 162 -22.70 26.01 8.77
N GLY A 163 -23.04 24.77 9.12
CA GLY A 163 -23.65 23.79 8.20
C GLY A 163 -22.68 23.14 7.21
N ILE A 164 -21.40 23.51 7.21
CA ILE A 164 -20.37 22.86 6.39
C ILE A 164 -19.74 21.71 7.22
N GLN A 165 -19.78 20.48 6.70
CA GLN A 165 -19.19 19.30 7.35
C GLN A 165 -17.78 18.96 6.84
N GLY A 166 -17.41 19.53 5.68
CA GLY A 166 -16.12 19.35 5.01
C GLY A 166 -16.08 20.21 3.74
N ILE A 167 -14.88 20.53 3.26
CA ILE A 167 -14.67 21.43 2.11
C ILE A 167 -13.94 20.68 0.99
N MET A 168 -14.48 20.73 -0.23
CA MET A 168 -13.84 20.25 -1.46
C MET A 168 -13.47 21.44 -2.35
N GLY A 169 -12.28 21.99 -2.17
CA GLY A 169 -11.84 23.18 -2.90
C GLY A 169 -10.36 23.15 -3.25
N ARG A 170 -9.96 24.13 -4.07
CA ARG A 170 -8.59 24.64 -4.14
C ARG A 170 -8.66 26.15 -4.29
N TRP A 171 -8.35 26.87 -3.23
CA TRP A 171 -8.16 28.31 -3.32
C TRP A 171 -6.83 28.58 -4.06
N ARG A 172 -6.79 29.53 -5.00
CA ARG A 172 -5.60 29.79 -5.84
C ARG A 172 -5.37 31.27 -6.10
N PRO A 173 -4.35 31.87 -5.47
CA PRO A 173 -3.55 32.89 -6.14
C PRO A 173 -2.61 32.25 -7.17
N ALA A 174 -2.12 33.04 -8.13
CA ALA A 174 -1.60 32.57 -9.43
C ALA A 174 -0.22 31.86 -9.46
N SER A 175 0.29 31.31 -8.35
CA SER A 175 1.61 30.64 -8.30
C SER A 175 1.58 29.30 -7.55
N GLY A 176 2.58 28.44 -7.81
CA GLY A 176 2.58 27.01 -7.45
C GLY A 176 2.46 26.70 -5.96
N THR A 177 1.82 25.58 -5.64
CA THR A 177 1.40 25.12 -4.30
C THR A 177 1.66 23.62 -4.13
N LYS A 178 1.77 23.16 -2.89
CA LYS A 178 2.09 21.79 -2.41
C LYS A 178 1.34 21.58 -1.07
N ASP A 179 1.57 20.54 -0.25
CA ASP A 179 0.81 20.35 1.03
C ASP A 179 1.61 19.64 2.19
N VAL A 180 1.91 20.29 3.35
CA VAL A 180 2.31 19.65 4.64
C VAL A 180 1.18 19.78 5.68
N SER A 181 0.92 18.69 6.40
CA SER A 181 0.29 18.64 7.74
C SER A 181 1.19 17.97 8.80
N TRP A 182 2.24 17.29 8.33
CA TRP A 182 2.82 16.15 9.02
C TRP A 182 4.34 16.22 9.05
N SER A 183 4.94 15.72 10.13
CA SER A 183 6.36 15.37 10.13
C SER A 183 6.67 14.34 9.03
N GLN A 184 7.87 14.45 8.45
CA GLN A 184 8.34 13.58 7.37
C GLN A 184 9.64 12.90 7.78
N ALA A 185 9.90 11.71 7.23
CA ALA A 185 11.12 10.97 7.53
C ALA A 185 12.34 11.72 6.98
N ALA A 186 13.29 12.03 7.85
CA ALA A 186 14.59 12.54 7.45
C ALA A 186 15.42 11.42 6.81
N THR A 187 15.73 11.56 5.52
CA THR A 187 16.64 10.66 4.79
C THR A 187 17.96 11.35 4.52
N ALA A 188 19.01 10.58 4.23
CA ALA A 188 20.31 11.12 3.80
C ALA A 188 20.36 11.38 2.28
N GLY A 189 19.22 11.74 1.67
CA GLY A 189 19.14 11.99 0.23
C GLY A 189 18.80 10.79 -0.64
N ALA A 190 19.23 10.85 -1.90
CA ALA A 190 18.99 9.82 -2.91
C ALA A 190 19.70 8.50 -2.56
N GLY A 191 19.11 7.37 -2.93
CA GLY A 191 19.64 6.04 -2.62
C GLY A 191 19.37 5.54 -1.19
N PHE A 192 19.09 6.45 -0.24
CA PHE A 192 18.69 6.10 1.13
C PHE A 192 17.19 5.85 1.24
N ARG A 193 16.81 4.91 2.11
CA ARG A 193 15.40 4.60 2.42
C ARG A 193 14.99 5.25 3.74
N GLN A 194 13.69 5.54 3.88
CA GLN A 194 13.11 5.97 5.16
C GLN A 194 13.34 4.88 6.23
N LYS A 195 13.67 5.30 7.45
CA LYS A 195 13.94 4.38 8.56
C LYS A 195 12.63 3.69 8.98
N SER A 196 12.67 2.40 9.28
CA SER A 196 11.60 1.75 10.05
C SER A 196 11.73 2.15 11.52
N MET A 197 10.59 2.25 12.21
CA MET A 197 10.52 2.55 13.63
C MET A 197 11.16 1.42 14.44
N THR A 198 12.24 1.75 15.16
CA THR A 198 12.97 0.81 16.03
C THR A 198 12.67 1.04 17.50
N ASN A 199 12.27 2.25 17.88
CA ASN A 199 11.91 2.60 19.25
C ASN A 199 10.49 2.12 19.59
N ARG A 200 10.40 0.93 20.18
CA ARG A 200 9.13 0.31 20.62
C ARG A 200 8.40 1.07 21.74
N ASN A 201 9.02 2.09 22.35
CA ASN A 201 8.33 2.97 23.29
C ASN A 201 7.40 3.97 22.56
N ILE A 202 7.58 4.18 21.26
CA ILE A 202 6.66 4.96 20.42
C ILE A 202 5.48 4.06 20.00
N PHE A 203 5.78 2.86 19.48
CA PHE A 203 4.77 1.85 19.16
C PHE A 203 5.35 0.42 19.27
N ASP A 204 4.80 -0.42 20.15
CA ASP A 204 5.23 -1.82 20.32
C ASP A 204 4.59 -2.74 19.27
N TYR A 205 5.14 -2.69 18.05
CA TYR A 205 4.73 -3.52 16.90
C TYR A 205 4.98 -5.03 17.09
N HIS A 206 5.56 -5.48 18.20
CA HIS A 206 5.63 -6.91 18.54
C HIS A 206 4.40 -7.41 19.30
N LYS A 207 3.64 -6.51 19.93
CA LYS A 207 2.43 -6.84 20.71
C LYS A 207 1.15 -6.31 20.08
N ASN A 208 1.25 -5.23 19.31
CA ASN A 208 0.10 -4.53 18.73
C ASN A 208 0.17 -4.56 17.20
N LEU A 209 -0.98 -4.80 16.56
CA LEU A 209 -1.17 -4.58 15.13
C LEU A 209 -1.51 -3.11 14.90
N LEU A 210 -0.79 -2.42 14.00
CA LEU A 210 -1.06 -1.02 13.67
C LEU A 210 -2.43 -0.87 12.99
N GLN A 211 -2.82 -1.89 12.22
CA GLN A 211 -4.11 -1.96 11.53
C GLN A 211 -5.27 -2.33 12.48
N GLY A 212 -4.97 -2.79 13.71
CA GLY A 212 -5.97 -3.21 14.70
C GLY A 212 -6.86 -4.35 14.17
N THR A 213 -8.18 -4.12 14.17
CA THR A 213 -9.19 -4.98 13.54
C THR A 213 -9.73 -4.40 12.23
N THR A 214 -9.09 -3.36 11.69
CA THR A 214 -9.58 -2.59 10.53
C THR A 214 -9.32 -3.32 9.22
N ASN A 215 -8.39 -4.28 9.21
CA ASN A 215 -7.94 -5.04 8.06
C ASN A 215 -8.51 -6.46 8.03
N TYR A 216 -8.82 -6.93 6.82
CA TYR A 216 -9.29 -8.29 6.57
C TYR A 216 -8.85 -8.80 5.20
N ILE A 217 -8.66 -10.12 5.11
CA ILE A 217 -8.53 -10.88 3.87
C ILE A 217 -9.44 -12.08 3.99
N ASP A 218 -10.46 -12.12 3.15
CA ASP A 218 -11.42 -13.20 3.04
C ASP A 218 -11.13 -13.93 1.74
N THR A 219 -11.02 -15.25 1.77
CA THR A 219 -10.76 -16.08 0.59
C THR A 219 -11.65 -17.31 0.61
N SER A 220 -12.48 -17.47 -0.40
CA SER A 220 -13.26 -18.67 -0.67
C SER A 220 -12.66 -19.41 -1.87
N PHE A 221 -12.65 -20.74 -1.83
CA PHE A 221 -12.17 -21.54 -2.95
C PHE A 221 -12.97 -22.82 -3.14
N ASP A 222 -13.06 -23.26 -4.39
CA ASP A 222 -13.59 -24.57 -4.79
C ASP A 222 -12.57 -25.27 -5.69
N ILE A 223 -12.30 -26.54 -5.43
CA ILE A 223 -11.47 -27.42 -6.26
C ILE A 223 -12.30 -28.65 -6.61
N LYS A 224 -12.38 -28.95 -7.90
CA LYS A 224 -13.20 -30.04 -8.46
C LYS A 224 -12.31 -30.83 -9.41
N GLN A 225 -12.06 -32.09 -9.08
CA GLN A 225 -11.22 -32.98 -9.87
C GLN A 225 -11.97 -34.27 -10.16
N PHE A 226 -12.01 -34.66 -11.43
CA PHE A 226 -12.59 -35.93 -11.87
C PHE A 226 -11.65 -36.59 -12.86
N VAL A 227 -11.41 -37.89 -12.68
CA VAL A 227 -10.63 -38.72 -13.62
C VAL A 227 -11.42 -40.00 -13.87
N LEU A 228 -11.65 -40.31 -15.14
CA LEU A 228 -12.23 -41.56 -15.60
C LEU A 228 -11.18 -42.31 -16.41
N GLU A 229 -10.94 -43.56 -16.07
CA GLU A 229 -9.97 -44.43 -16.71
C GLU A 229 -10.63 -45.73 -17.16
N GLN A 230 -10.27 -46.19 -18.36
CA GLN A 230 -10.73 -47.44 -18.93
C GLN A 230 -9.54 -48.25 -19.43
N GLU A 231 -9.29 -49.39 -18.80
CA GLU A 231 -8.33 -50.40 -19.27
C GLU A 231 -8.94 -51.26 -20.38
N ILE A 232 -8.11 -51.72 -21.31
CA ILE A 232 -8.48 -52.57 -22.45
C ILE A 232 -7.34 -53.58 -22.67
N LEU A 233 -7.66 -54.83 -23.03
CA LEU A 233 -6.70 -55.93 -23.22
C LEU A 233 -5.79 -56.14 -22.01
N ASP A 234 -6.36 -56.45 -20.84
CA ASP A 234 -5.64 -56.62 -19.56
C ASP A 234 -4.68 -55.46 -19.22
N GLY A 235 -5.13 -54.22 -19.45
CA GLY A 235 -4.35 -53.00 -19.20
C GLY A 235 -3.22 -52.75 -20.21
N ARG A 236 -3.09 -53.55 -21.28
CA ARG A 236 -2.12 -53.28 -22.36
C ARG A 236 -2.46 -52.00 -23.12
N VAL A 237 -3.73 -51.61 -23.17
CA VAL A 237 -4.23 -50.34 -23.74
C VAL A 237 -5.10 -49.65 -22.69
N GLY A 238 -5.08 -48.32 -22.65
CA GLY A 238 -5.95 -47.58 -21.75
C GLY A 238 -6.22 -46.15 -22.20
N VAL A 239 -7.39 -45.64 -21.81
CA VAL A 239 -7.79 -44.24 -21.99
C VAL A 239 -8.06 -43.63 -20.62
N GLU A 240 -7.43 -42.49 -20.35
CA GLU A 240 -7.72 -41.63 -19.20
C GLU A 240 -8.33 -40.32 -19.71
N VAL A 241 -9.43 -39.87 -19.10
CA VAL A 241 -9.99 -38.54 -19.28
C VAL A 241 -10.03 -37.87 -17.91
N ALA A 242 -9.35 -36.74 -17.78
CA ALA A 242 -9.27 -35.95 -16.56
C ALA A 242 -9.84 -34.54 -16.79
N TRP A 243 -10.54 -34.03 -15.79
CA TRP A 243 -11.03 -32.66 -15.72
C TRP A 243 -10.75 -32.09 -14.34
N ASP A 244 -10.12 -30.92 -14.32
CA ASP A 244 -9.75 -30.15 -13.13
C ASP A 244 -10.32 -28.74 -13.27
N LYS A 245 -11.06 -28.28 -12.27
CA LYS A 245 -11.54 -26.91 -12.17
C LYS A 245 -11.29 -26.36 -10.78
N GLN A 246 -10.59 -25.24 -10.71
CA GLN A 246 -10.17 -24.57 -9.49
C GLN A 246 -10.62 -23.11 -9.56
N SER A 247 -11.51 -22.70 -8.67
CA SER A 247 -11.95 -21.29 -8.54
C SER A 247 -11.55 -20.75 -7.18
N ARG A 248 -11.07 -19.50 -7.16
CA ARG A 248 -10.64 -18.81 -5.95
C ARG A 248 -11.03 -17.33 -6.00
N ASP A 249 -11.95 -16.97 -5.14
CA ASP A 249 -12.34 -15.59 -4.87
C ASP A 249 -11.62 -15.07 -3.62
N ARG A 250 -11.21 -13.81 -3.66
CA ARG A 250 -10.60 -13.11 -2.53
C ARG A 250 -11.11 -11.69 -2.46
N VAL A 251 -11.55 -11.27 -1.27
CA VAL A 251 -11.72 -9.87 -0.91
C VAL A 251 -10.61 -9.49 0.06
N ARG A 252 -9.95 -8.35 -0.16
CA ARG A 252 -8.99 -7.79 0.80
C ARG A 252 -9.23 -6.31 1.04
N PHE A 253 -9.04 -5.92 2.28
CA PHE A 253 -8.95 -4.54 2.73
C PHE A 253 -7.82 -4.48 3.75
N THR A 254 -6.71 -3.87 3.36
CA THR A 254 -5.46 -3.85 4.16
C THR A 254 -4.99 -2.40 4.32
N PRO A 255 -5.72 -1.60 5.13
CA PRO A 255 -5.29 -0.25 5.51
C PRO A 255 -3.85 -0.26 6.00
N PHE A 256 -3.09 0.80 5.73
CA PHE A 256 -1.73 0.97 6.29
C PHE A 256 -0.75 -0.21 6.05
N SER A 257 -0.96 -1.05 5.03
CA SER A 257 -0.21 -2.31 4.87
C SER A 257 1.24 -2.18 4.39
N GLY A 258 1.67 -1.01 3.92
CA GLY A 258 3.06 -0.78 3.53
C GLY A 258 3.36 0.62 3.00
N GLY A 259 4.67 0.91 2.89
CA GLY A 259 5.19 2.19 2.41
C GLY A 259 4.75 3.38 3.27
N ASP A 260 4.45 4.49 2.61
CA ASP A 260 3.99 5.75 3.22
C ASP A 260 2.69 5.60 4.00
N ASN A 261 1.77 4.73 3.56
CA ASN A 261 0.53 4.47 4.29
C ASN A 261 0.79 3.82 5.66
N LYS A 262 1.99 3.27 5.90
CA LYS A 262 2.40 2.69 7.18
C LYS A 262 3.32 3.61 8.00
N ALA A 263 3.33 4.90 7.68
CA ALA A 263 4.20 5.86 8.34
C ALA A 263 3.50 6.54 9.53
N ILE A 264 4.02 6.31 10.74
CA ILE A 264 3.60 7.06 11.92
C ILE A 264 4.26 8.43 11.82
N SER A 265 3.44 9.45 11.60
CA SER A 265 3.83 10.86 11.54
C SER A 265 3.29 11.60 12.77
N LEU A 266 3.68 12.86 12.97
CA LEU A 266 3.07 13.79 13.91
C LEU A 266 2.28 14.84 13.14
N ASP A 267 1.11 15.22 13.64
CA ASP A 267 0.43 16.44 13.21
C ASP A 267 1.21 17.67 13.69
N LEU A 268 1.53 18.57 12.76
CA LEU A 268 2.31 19.78 13.03
C LEU A 268 1.46 21.05 12.95
N ASP A 269 0.20 20.96 12.53
CA ASP A 269 -0.61 22.13 12.21
C ASP A 269 -1.20 22.74 13.48
N GLU A 270 -0.92 24.03 13.73
CA GLU A 270 -1.53 24.76 14.85
C GLU A 270 -3.04 25.00 14.65
N TYR A 271 -3.48 25.01 13.39
CA TYR A 271 -4.86 25.32 12.99
C TYR A 271 -5.35 24.37 11.90
N LEU A 272 -6.65 24.11 11.92
CA LEU A 272 -7.35 23.32 10.93
C LEU A 272 -7.27 23.98 9.53
N ALA A 273 -7.61 23.23 8.49
CA ALA A 273 -7.46 23.67 7.10
C ALA A 273 -8.05 25.06 6.74
N PRO A 274 -9.21 25.48 7.28
CA PRO A 274 -9.77 26.82 7.03
C PRO A 274 -9.45 27.81 8.17
N GLY A 275 -8.35 27.62 8.93
CA GLY A 275 -8.06 28.33 10.18
C GLY A 275 -7.87 29.85 10.14
N ASP A 276 -8.01 30.47 8.98
CA ASP A 276 -8.19 31.89 8.70
C ASP A 276 -9.18 31.93 7.51
N PRO A 277 -10.50 31.92 7.76
CA PRO A 277 -11.50 31.74 6.72
C PRO A 277 -11.85 33.04 5.98
N ASP A 278 -11.45 34.20 6.51
CA ASP A 278 -11.69 35.54 5.97
C ASP A 278 -10.45 36.24 5.36
N ASP A 279 -9.26 35.59 5.38
CA ASP A 279 -7.97 36.07 4.83
C ASP A 279 -7.54 37.43 5.43
N ASP A 280 -7.83 37.65 6.71
CA ASP A 280 -7.39 38.85 7.44
C ASP A 280 -5.93 38.75 7.94
N GLY A 281 -5.38 37.52 7.94
CA GLY A 281 -4.01 37.21 8.37
C GLY A 281 -3.89 36.86 9.85
N VAL A 282 -5.01 36.72 10.56
CA VAL A 282 -5.11 36.32 11.97
C VAL A 282 -5.88 35.00 12.05
N ALA A 283 -5.33 34.04 12.78
CA ALA A 283 -5.98 32.75 12.92
C ALA A 283 -7.26 32.84 13.77
N ASP A 284 -8.31 32.20 13.28
CA ASP A 284 -9.61 32.10 13.95
C ASP A 284 -9.48 31.09 15.13
N PRO A 285 -9.56 31.50 16.42
CA PRO A 285 -9.24 30.62 17.54
C PRO A 285 -10.16 29.40 17.65
N ALA A 286 -11.37 29.49 17.11
CA ALA A 286 -12.33 28.40 17.05
C ALA A 286 -11.95 27.30 16.04
N LEU A 287 -10.89 27.51 15.25
CA LEU A 287 -10.34 26.58 14.28
C LEU A 287 -8.90 26.13 14.64
N ALA A 288 -8.49 26.32 15.89
CA ALA A 288 -7.28 25.68 16.43
C ALA A 288 -7.36 24.15 16.29
N ASN A 289 -6.24 23.50 15.98
CA ASN A 289 -6.20 22.06 15.81
C ASN A 289 -5.99 21.34 17.15
N GLU A 290 -7.05 20.72 17.68
CA GLU A 290 -6.95 19.87 18.87
C GLU A 290 -6.02 18.65 18.68
N ASN A 291 -5.64 18.33 17.45
CA ASN A 291 -4.75 17.21 17.14
C ASN A 291 -3.27 17.59 17.02
N LEU A 292 -2.89 18.85 17.20
CA LEU A 292 -1.49 19.29 17.16
C LEU A 292 -0.60 18.40 18.04
N GLY A 293 0.47 17.86 17.47
CA GLY A 293 1.42 16.97 18.15
C GLY A 293 0.91 15.55 18.40
N ARG A 294 -0.27 15.16 17.90
CA ARG A 294 -0.75 13.76 17.98
C ARG A 294 -0.09 12.89 16.90
N PRO A 295 0.25 11.63 17.20
CA PRO A 295 0.69 10.69 16.18
C PRO A 295 -0.46 10.32 15.25
N VAL A 296 -0.17 10.13 13.96
CA VAL A 296 -1.18 10.01 12.91
C VAL A 296 -0.69 9.13 11.75
N LEU A 297 -1.64 8.40 11.17
CA LEU A 297 -1.51 7.67 9.91
C LEU A 297 -2.33 8.35 8.83
N ASP A 298 -1.75 8.59 7.66
CA ASP A 298 -2.46 9.05 6.46
C ASP A 298 -2.71 7.87 5.52
N TRP A 299 -3.91 7.78 4.95
CA TRP A 299 -4.26 6.74 3.97
C TRP A 299 -4.96 7.32 2.75
N ASP A 300 -4.25 7.23 1.63
CA ASP A 300 -4.56 7.95 0.39
C ASP A 300 -5.70 7.36 -0.44
N ALA A 301 -6.04 6.09 -0.25
CA ALA A 301 -6.77 5.32 -1.26
C ALA A 301 -8.04 4.61 -0.77
N ASN A 302 -8.13 4.16 0.49
CA ASN A 302 -9.30 3.44 1.02
C ASN A 302 -9.79 2.28 0.12
N ASN A 303 -8.85 1.58 -0.55
CA ASN A 303 -9.17 0.55 -1.54
C ASN A 303 -9.54 -0.79 -0.89
N THR A 304 -10.72 -1.32 -1.23
CA THR A 304 -11.01 -2.76 -1.15
C THR A 304 -10.69 -3.38 -2.51
N THR A 305 -9.89 -4.45 -2.55
CA THR A 305 -9.65 -5.23 -3.77
C THR A 305 -10.44 -6.54 -3.72
N THR A 306 -11.22 -6.82 -4.76
CA THR A 306 -11.78 -8.14 -5.04
C THR A 306 -11.01 -8.78 -6.20
N GLU A 307 -10.60 -10.03 -6.06
CA GLU A 307 -9.88 -10.81 -7.06
C GLU A 307 -10.58 -12.17 -7.21
N ALA A 308 -10.92 -12.55 -8.44
CA ALA A 308 -11.40 -13.90 -8.76
C ALA A 308 -10.41 -14.54 -9.74
N ASN A 309 -10.07 -15.81 -9.52
CA ASN A 309 -9.20 -16.56 -10.42
C ASN A 309 -9.84 -17.92 -10.66
N GLU A 310 -9.94 -18.31 -11.91
CA GLU A 310 -10.45 -19.62 -12.31
C GLU A 310 -9.42 -20.30 -13.23
N GLN A 311 -9.11 -21.55 -12.94
CA GLN A 311 -8.38 -22.44 -13.83
C GLN A 311 -9.31 -23.60 -14.17
N GLU A 312 -9.41 -23.92 -15.46
CA GLU A 312 -10.03 -25.16 -15.94
C GLU A 312 -9.05 -25.88 -16.85
N THR A 313 -8.94 -27.20 -16.70
CA THR A 313 -8.03 -28.05 -17.47
C THR A 313 -8.74 -29.35 -17.82
N PHE A 314 -8.87 -29.62 -19.12
CA PHE A 314 -9.34 -30.90 -19.65
C PHE A 314 -8.17 -31.64 -20.27
N ARG A 315 -7.99 -32.91 -19.93
CA ARG A 315 -6.92 -33.76 -20.44
C ARG A 315 -7.49 -35.10 -20.89
N ALA A 316 -7.04 -35.57 -22.05
CA ALA A 316 -7.28 -36.92 -22.53
C ALA A 316 -5.94 -37.59 -22.86
N THR A 317 -5.69 -38.74 -22.24
CA THR A 317 -4.49 -39.56 -22.46
C THR A 317 -4.91 -40.90 -23.03
N LEU A 318 -4.27 -41.33 -24.11
CA LEU A 318 -4.39 -42.68 -24.67
C LEU A 318 -3.01 -43.34 -24.59
N PHE A 319 -2.92 -44.53 -24.02
CA PHE A 319 -1.71 -45.34 -24.05
C PHE A 319 -1.97 -46.74 -24.61
N GLY A 320 -0.96 -47.34 -25.23
CA GLY A 320 -1.02 -48.70 -25.74
C GLY A 320 0.36 -49.32 -25.84
N THR A 321 0.50 -50.54 -25.33
CA THR A 321 1.73 -51.33 -25.37
C THR A 321 1.55 -52.50 -26.34
N LEU A 322 2.37 -52.52 -27.38
CA LEU A 322 2.41 -53.54 -28.41
C LEU A 322 3.64 -54.42 -28.20
N ASP A 323 3.43 -55.71 -27.94
CA ASP A 323 4.50 -56.69 -27.80
C ASP A 323 4.62 -57.55 -29.07
N PHE A 324 5.69 -57.33 -29.84
CA PHE A 324 5.94 -58.08 -31.06
C PHE A 324 6.37 -59.53 -30.79
N ARG A 325 6.70 -59.89 -29.55
CA ARG A 325 7.00 -61.27 -29.14
C ARG A 325 5.75 -62.15 -29.14
N ASP A 326 4.58 -61.54 -28.90
CA ASP A 326 3.26 -62.22 -28.93
C ASP A 326 2.70 -62.31 -30.37
N LEU A 327 3.18 -61.47 -31.29
CA LEU A 327 2.64 -61.31 -32.65
C LEU A 327 3.51 -61.92 -33.75
N ILE A 328 4.82 -62.08 -33.52
CA ILE A 328 5.79 -62.54 -34.52
C ILE A 328 6.72 -63.59 -33.91
N GLU A 329 6.57 -64.84 -34.33
CA GLU A 329 7.43 -65.94 -33.88
C GLU A 329 8.90 -65.77 -34.34
N GLY A 330 9.83 -66.33 -33.56
CA GLY A 330 11.24 -66.41 -33.91
C GLY A 330 12.11 -65.23 -33.45
N SER A 331 13.21 -64.97 -34.16
CA SER A 331 14.16 -63.91 -33.81
C SER A 331 13.62 -62.51 -34.08
N LEU A 332 12.71 -62.35 -35.04
CA LEU A 332 12.19 -61.03 -35.43
C LEU A 332 11.32 -60.40 -34.33
N GLY A 333 10.40 -61.13 -33.72
CA GLY A 333 9.63 -60.64 -32.56
C GLY A 333 10.52 -60.32 -31.35
N LYS A 334 11.63 -61.06 -31.16
CA LYS A 334 12.63 -60.75 -30.12
C LYS A 334 13.47 -59.50 -30.42
N ILE A 335 13.70 -59.18 -31.68
CA ILE A 335 14.43 -57.97 -32.11
C ILE A 335 13.52 -56.74 -31.99
N LEU A 336 12.25 -56.86 -32.36
CA LEU A 336 11.27 -55.77 -32.26
C LEU A 336 10.81 -55.53 -30.80
N GLY A 337 10.70 -56.57 -29.98
CA GLY A 337 10.44 -56.43 -28.55
C GLY A 337 9.08 -55.81 -28.23
N SER A 338 9.03 -54.99 -27.18
CA SER A 338 7.81 -54.32 -26.71
C SER A 338 7.92 -52.81 -26.86
N HIS A 339 6.90 -52.18 -27.43
CA HIS A 339 6.81 -50.74 -27.65
C HIS A 339 5.56 -50.16 -27.00
N THR A 340 5.69 -49.10 -26.21
CA THR A 340 4.56 -48.33 -25.67
C THR A 340 4.44 -47.01 -26.43
N LEU A 341 3.23 -46.71 -26.91
CA LEU A 341 2.86 -45.43 -27.50
C LEU A 341 1.92 -44.69 -26.55
N THR A 342 2.10 -43.38 -26.40
CA THR A 342 1.23 -42.52 -25.60
C THR A 342 0.87 -41.27 -26.41
N GLY A 343 -0.42 -40.98 -26.52
CA GLY A 343 -0.96 -39.74 -27.05
C GLY A 343 -1.57 -38.92 -25.91
N LEU A 344 -1.35 -37.61 -25.93
CA LEU A 344 -1.86 -36.66 -24.95
C LEU A 344 -2.52 -35.48 -25.66
N TYR A 345 -3.74 -35.16 -25.26
CA TYR A 345 -4.41 -33.90 -25.58
C TYR A 345 -4.73 -33.19 -24.26
N GLU A 346 -4.45 -31.89 -24.22
CA GLU A 346 -4.77 -31.03 -23.07
C GLU A 346 -5.29 -29.69 -23.60
N ASP A 347 -6.39 -29.22 -23.02
CA ASP A 347 -6.87 -27.85 -23.13
C ASP A 347 -6.89 -27.22 -21.73
N ARG A 348 -6.43 -25.97 -21.64
CA ARG A 348 -6.35 -25.26 -20.36
C ARG A 348 -6.72 -23.79 -20.54
N THR A 349 -7.75 -23.38 -19.81
CA THR A 349 -8.17 -21.98 -19.68
C THR A 349 -7.78 -21.47 -18.29
N ASN A 350 -7.25 -20.25 -18.22
CA ASN A 350 -7.09 -19.53 -16.96
C ASN A 350 -7.75 -18.15 -17.10
N GLU A 351 -8.73 -17.85 -16.27
CA GLU A 351 -9.39 -16.55 -16.20
C GLU A 351 -9.00 -15.83 -14.91
N SER A 352 -8.77 -14.52 -15.00
CA SER A 352 -8.44 -13.68 -13.84
C SER A 352 -9.21 -12.37 -13.89
N TYR A 353 -9.92 -12.08 -12.82
CA TYR A 353 -10.66 -10.84 -12.61
C TYR A 353 -10.08 -10.09 -11.42
N SER A 354 -9.93 -8.76 -11.55
CA SER A 354 -9.58 -7.90 -10.43
C SER A 354 -10.40 -6.61 -10.47
N LYS A 355 -10.95 -6.24 -9.32
CA LYS A 355 -11.75 -5.04 -9.10
C LYS A 355 -11.20 -4.31 -7.89
N ASN A 356 -10.97 -3.01 -8.03
CA ASN A 356 -10.68 -2.14 -6.90
C ASN A 356 -11.86 -1.18 -6.70
N VAL A 357 -12.41 -1.17 -5.49
CA VAL A 357 -13.47 -0.26 -5.06
C VAL A 357 -12.90 0.64 -3.97
N ARG A 358 -13.26 1.93 -3.98
CA ARG A 358 -12.79 2.90 -2.98
C ARG A 358 -13.86 3.94 -2.67
N GLY A 359 -13.74 4.55 -1.50
CA GLY A 359 -14.57 5.69 -1.11
C GLY A 359 -14.42 6.86 -2.08
N SER A 360 -15.56 7.40 -2.53
CA SER A 360 -15.63 8.58 -3.38
C SER A 360 -16.71 9.51 -2.84
N TRP A 361 -16.37 10.77 -2.63
CA TRP A 361 -17.27 11.77 -2.09
C TRP A 361 -18.38 12.14 -3.09
N TRP A 362 -19.62 12.12 -2.63
CA TRP A 362 -20.76 12.70 -3.34
C TRP A 362 -21.37 13.84 -2.51
N ALA A 363 -21.67 14.95 -3.17
CA ALA A 363 -22.22 16.14 -2.54
C ALA A 363 -23.51 16.51 -3.29
N ASP A 364 -24.64 16.44 -2.60
CA ASP A 364 -25.96 16.74 -3.17
C ASP A 364 -26.20 18.25 -3.30
N SER A 365 -25.43 19.06 -2.56
CA SER A 365 -25.52 20.53 -2.52
C SER A 365 -24.19 21.21 -2.87
N SER A 366 -23.62 20.90 -4.03
CA SER A 366 -22.49 21.67 -4.56
C SER A 366 -22.95 23.06 -5.02
N LYS A 367 -22.33 24.15 -4.52
CA LYS A 367 -22.39 25.45 -5.22
C LYS A 367 -21.75 25.31 -6.61
N TRP A 368 -22.16 26.16 -7.56
CA TRP A 368 -21.84 26.03 -8.98
C TRP A 368 -20.32 26.11 -9.28
N PRO A 369 -19.82 25.38 -10.30
CA PRO A 369 -18.46 25.56 -10.80
C PRO A 369 -18.31 26.99 -11.35
N GLY A 370 -17.52 27.81 -10.66
CA GLY A 370 -17.37 29.24 -10.96
C GLY A 370 -17.51 30.14 -9.74
N ASP A 371 -18.05 29.62 -8.63
CA ASP A 371 -17.96 30.27 -7.32
C ASP A 371 -16.49 30.31 -6.85
N GLY A 372 -16.08 31.40 -6.17
CA GLY A 372 -14.71 31.57 -5.67
C GLY A 372 -14.33 30.53 -4.61
N ASP A 373 -15.34 29.98 -3.94
CA ASP A 373 -15.22 29.06 -2.81
C ASP A 373 -14.99 27.59 -3.23
N ILE A 374 -15.41 27.17 -4.44
CA ILE A 374 -15.44 25.75 -4.85
C ILE A 374 -14.87 25.54 -6.27
N SER A 375 -13.89 24.63 -6.36
CA SER A 375 -12.94 24.53 -7.48
C SER A 375 -13.55 24.30 -8.88
N ASN A 376 -13.15 25.16 -9.82
CA ASN A 376 -13.37 25.00 -11.26
C ASN A 376 -12.80 23.68 -11.83
N GLY A 377 -13.67 22.70 -12.05
CA GLY A 377 -13.35 21.50 -12.81
C GLY A 377 -14.59 20.68 -13.15
N LEU A 378 -14.61 20.06 -14.33
CA LEU A 378 -15.61 19.04 -14.68
C LEU A 378 -15.56 17.89 -13.67
N SER A 379 -16.74 17.34 -13.35
CA SER A 379 -16.98 16.30 -12.33
C SER A 379 -16.15 15.02 -12.46
N ASP A 380 -15.56 14.82 -13.63
CA ASP A 380 -14.91 13.59 -14.07
C ASP A 380 -13.43 13.51 -13.66
N ASN A 381 -12.94 14.54 -12.96
CA ASN A 381 -11.58 14.57 -12.43
C ASN A 381 -11.45 13.73 -11.15
N PHE A 382 -10.27 13.10 -10.99
CA PHE A 382 -9.82 12.23 -9.89
C PHE A 382 -9.86 12.81 -8.45
N ARG A 383 -10.55 13.93 -8.21
CA ARG A 383 -10.50 14.75 -6.99
C ARG A 383 -11.56 14.40 -5.93
N ARG A 384 -12.32 13.32 -6.14
CA ARG A 384 -13.39 12.87 -5.24
C ARG A 384 -12.94 11.76 -4.27
N ILE A 385 -11.69 11.33 -4.33
CA ILE A 385 -11.15 10.26 -3.48
C ILE A 385 -11.19 10.72 -2.02
N VAL A 386 -11.82 9.92 -1.17
CA VAL A 386 -11.79 10.15 0.28
C VAL A 386 -10.44 9.67 0.80
N LYS A 387 -9.68 10.57 1.41
CA LYS A 387 -8.49 10.24 2.21
C LYS A 387 -8.88 10.14 3.68
N SER A 388 -8.19 9.26 4.39
CA SER A 388 -8.47 9.01 5.82
C SER A 388 -7.24 9.29 6.65
N ARG A 389 -7.41 10.11 7.68
CA ARG A 389 -6.37 10.48 8.66
C ARG A 389 -6.77 9.88 9.99
N THR A 390 -5.94 9.00 10.53
CA THR A 390 -6.26 8.22 11.73
C THR A 390 -5.24 8.57 12.81
N TYR A 391 -5.67 9.35 13.80
CA TYR A 391 -4.86 9.66 14.97
C TYR A 391 -4.72 8.43 15.87
N LEU A 392 -3.55 8.29 16.49
CA LEU A 392 -3.22 7.18 17.38
C LEU A 392 -3.17 7.66 18.84
N GLY A 393 -3.47 6.76 19.77
CA GLY A 393 -3.52 7.03 21.21
C GLY A 393 -4.96 7.17 21.72
N ASP A 394 -5.10 7.36 23.02
CA ASP A 394 -6.40 7.43 23.69
C ASP A 394 -7.22 8.65 23.22
N SER A 395 -8.55 8.49 23.27
CA SER A 395 -9.60 9.46 22.91
C SER A 395 -10.22 10.12 24.13
#